data_AF-A0A7S4BXH5-F1
#
_entry.id   AF-A0A7S4BXH5-F1
#
_cell.length_a   1.000
_cell.length_b   1.000
_cell.length_c   1.000
_cell.angle_alpha   90.00
_cell.angle_beta   90.00
_cell.angle_gamma   90.00
#
_symmetry.space_group_name_H-M   'P 1'
#
loop_
_entity.id
_entity.type
_entity.pdbx_description
1 polymer ?
#
loop_
_entity_poly.entity_id
_entity_poly.type
_entity_poly.pdbx_seq_one_letter_code
_entity_poly.pdbx_strand_id
1 'polypeptide(L)'
;MLAGSAALSPPAVAWSEVHLFVSSLFAAGLPCYLKTPLMLRRDLREPSAVGAAAAAIDAFGLAVMVLLRLICYFPMAVPLVQRAFLELGTAAGWYFSLPLLVVAPAFNVASVLFFVPYVRQQVRAQLRRATHDQAAPLKLE
;
A
#
# COMPACT_ATOMS: atom_id res chain seq x y z
N MET A 1 -5.63 47.58 26.03
CA MET A 1 -5.60 46.11 26.23
C MET A 1 -6.53 45.46 25.22
N LEU A 2 -6.06 44.39 24.59
CA LEU A 2 -6.76 43.49 23.66
C LEU A 2 -7.12 44.05 22.27
N ALA A 3 -6.10 44.18 21.42
CA ALA A 3 -6.25 43.95 19.99
C ALA A 3 -5.27 42.83 19.62
N GLY A 4 -5.75 41.77 18.96
CA GLY A 4 -4.87 40.74 18.40
C GLY A 4 -5.18 39.32 18.89
N SER A 5 -6.26 38.72 18.41
CA SER A 5 -6.43 37.26 18.37
C SER A 5 -7.41 36.84 17.27
N ALA A 6 -7.39 37.54 16.14
CA ALA A 6 -8.24 37.24 14.99
C ALA A 6 -7.41 37.21 13.70
N ALA A 7 -6.40 36.34 13.63
CA ALA A 7 -5.75 35.92 12.39
C ALA A 7 -4.67 34.88 12.70
N LEU A 8 -5.03 33.60 12.85
CA LEU A 8 -4.03 32.51 12.80
C LEU A 8 -4.64 31.14 12.45
N SER A 9 -5.85 31.07 11.92
CA SER A 9 -6.22 29.95 11.07
C SER A 9 -5.70 30.30 9.67
N PRO A 10 -4.64 29.66 9.14
CA PRO A 10 -4.36 29.78 7.72
C PRO A 10 -5.66 29.42 6.97
N PRO A 11 -6.01 30.12 5.88
CA PRO A 11 -7.11 29.68 5.05
C PRO A 11 -6.87 28.19 4.78
N ALA A 12 -7.86 27.35 5.06
CA ALA A 12 -7.77 25.93 4.77
C ALA A 12 -7.65 25.82 3.25
N VAL A 13 -6.43 25.89 2.72
CA VAL A 13 -6.16 25.67 1.32
C VAL A 13 -6.47 24.19 1.14
N ALA A 14 -7.67 23.91 0.63
CA ALA A 14 -8.15 22.57 0.43
C ALA A 14 -7.32 21.94 -0.70
N TRP A 15 -6.16 21.38 -0.36
CA TRP A 15 -5.33 20.59 -1.27
C TRP A 15 -6.03 19.24 -1.46
N SER A 16 -7.06 19.22 -2.30
CA SER A 16 -7.81 18.01 -2.65
C SER A 16 -6.88 16.92 -3.21
N GLU A 17 -5.78 17.32 -3.86
CA GLU A 17 -4.73 16.43 -4.34
C GLU A 17 -3.97 15.76 -3.19
N VAL A 18 -3.74 16.47 -2.06
CA VAL A 18 -3.18 15.84 -0.85
C VAL A 18 -4.15 14.85 -0.25
N HIS A 19 -5.44 15.17 -0.20
CA HIS A 19 -6.43 14.21 0.30
C HIS A 19 -6.48 12.94 -0.55
N LEU A 20 -6.44 13.08 -1.88
CA LEU A 20 -6.36 11.94 -2.80
C LEU A 20 -5.05 11.17 -2.64
N PHE A 21 -3.93 11.86 -2.46
CA PHE A 21 -2.62 11.27 -2.25
C PHE A 21 -2.53 10.49 -0.92
N VAL A 22 -3.02 11.07 0.18
CA VAL A 22 -3.08 10.40 1.49
C VAL A 22 -4.03 9.20 1.41
N SER A 23 -5.18 9.36 0.76
CA SER A 23 -6.15 8.28 0.58
C SER A 23 -5.58 7.12 -0.24
N SER A 24 -4.80 7.40 -1.30
CA SER A 24 -4.18 6.35 -2.12
C SER A 24 -3.08 5.60 -1.37
N LEU A 25 -2.31 6.28 -0.52
CA LEU A 25 -1.31 5.65 0.36
C LEU A 25 -1.95 4.69 1.37
N PHE A 26 -3.09 5.06 1.97
CA PHE A 26 -3.85 4.18 2.86
C PHE A 26 -4.54 3.05 2.08
N ALA A 27 -5.09 3.33 0.90
CA ALA A 27 -5.73 2.34 0.03
C ALA A 27 -4.76 1.24 -0.45
N ALA A 28 -3.46 1.52 -0.52
CA ALA A 28 -2.45 0.51 -0.85
C ALA A 28 -2.43 -0.69 0.12
N GLY A 29 -2.87 -0.52 1.37
CA GLY A 29 -2.96 -1.61 2.36
C GLY A 29 -4.33 -2.30 2.42
N LEU A 30 -5.37 -1.71 1.82
CA LEU A 30 -6.77 -2.16 1.90
C LEU A 30 -6.98 -3.61 1.46
N PRO A 31 -6.38 -4.08 0.36
CA PRO A 31 -6.51 -5.49 -0.05
C PRO A 31 -6.04 -6.48 1.01
N CYS A 32 -5.00 -6.16 1.78
CA CYS A 32 -4.47 -7.05 2.80
C CYS A 32 -5.45 -7.26 3.97
N TYR A 33 -6.36 -6.31 4.23
CA TYR A 33 -7.41 -6.46 5.25
C TYR A 33 -8.50 -7.46 4.84
N LEU A 34 -8.68 -7.73 3.54
CA LEU A 34 -9.61 -8.76 3.06
C LEU A 34 -9.19 -10.16 3.50
N LYS A 35 -7.90 -10.35 3.84
CA LYS A 35 -7.35 -11.61 4.33
C LYS A 35 -7.61 -11.85 5.82
N THR A 36 -7.81 -10.79 6.62
CA THR A 36 -8.06 -10.88 8.06
C THR A 36 -9.17 -11.88 8.44
N PRO A 37 -10.37 -11.86 7.83
CA PRO A 37 -11.41 -12.86 8.15
C PRO A 37 -11.02 -14.29 7.78
N LEU A 38 -10.15 -14.49 6.80
CA LEU A 38 -9.63 -15.82 6.43
C LEU A 38 -8.63 -16.33 7.48
N MET A 39 -7.77 -15.43 7.98
CA MET A 39 -6.81 -15.74 9.06
C MET A 39 -7.49 -16.15 10.36
N LEU A 40 -8.69 -15.62 10.64
CA LEU A 40 -9.47 -15.98 11.83
C LEU A 40 -10.14 -17.36 11.72
N ARG A 41 -10.34 -17.87 10.50
CA ARG A 41 -11.11 -19.11 10.25
C ARG A 41 -10.25 -20.35 10.04
N ARG A 42 -8.98 -20.20 9.66
CA ARG A 42 -8.11 -21.34 9.34
C ARG A 42 -6.63 -20.96 9.37
N ASP A 43 -5.77 -21.94 9.64
CA ASP A 43 -4.33 -21.76 9.39
C ASP A 43 -4.09 -21.65 7.87
N LEU A 44 -3.72 -20.45 7.43
CA LEU A 44 -3.45 -20.15 6.02
C LEU A 44 -2.10 -20.70 5.54
N ARG A 45 -1.30 -21.28 6.45
CA ARG A 45 -0.06 -22.00 6.11
C ARG A 45 -0.34 -23.38 5.53
N GLU A 46 -1.50 -23.95 5.84
CA GLU A 46 -1.91 -25.23 5.27
C GLU A 46 -2.44 -25.04 3.85
N PRO A 47 -2.05 -25.92 2.91
CA PRO A 47 -2.63 -25.89 1.58
C PRO A 47 -4.14 -26.17 1.72
N SER A 48 -4.98 -25.29 1.18
CA SER A 48 -6.46 -25.40 1.21
C SER A 48 -7.10 -24.40 0.22
N ALA A 49 -8.37 -24.59 -0.14
CA ALA A 49 -9.09 -23.61 -0.96
C ALA A 49 -9.10 -22.21 -0.32
N VAL A 50 -9.16 -22.16 1.02
CA VAL A 50 -9.06 -20.92 1.80
C VAL A 50 -7.65 -20.33 1.72
N GLY A 51 -6.61 -21.17 1.77
CA GLY A 51 -5.22 -20.76 1.58
C GLY A 51 -4.93 -20.24 0.17
N ALA A 52 -5.54 -20.83 -0.87
CA ALA A 52 -5.45 -20.33 -2.24
C ALA A 52 -6.11 -18.96 -2.41
N ALA A 53 -7.30 -18.76 -1.82
CA ALA A 53 -7.96 -17.46 -1.80
C ALA A 53 -7.13 -16.39 -1.06
N ALA A 54 -6.51 -16.76 0.06
CA ALA A 54 -5.62 -15.88 0.79
C ALA A 54 -4.36 -15.49 -0.02
N ALA A 55 -3.75 -16.44 -0.73
CA ALA A 55 -2.60 -16.17 -1.60
C ALA A 55 -2.99 -15.26 -2.79
N ALA A 56 -4.19 -15.40 -3.33
CA ALA A 56 -4.71 -14.51 -4.37
C ALA A 56 -4.93 -13.08 -3.86
N ILE A 57 -5.47 -12.93 -2.64
CA ILE A 57 -5.63 -11.61 -1.99
C ILE A 57 -4.26 -10.95 -1.76
N ASP A 58 -3.26 -11.70 -1.31
CA ASP A 58 -1.90 -11.19 -1.14
C ASP A 58 -1.26 -10.75 -2.47
N ALA A 59 -1.42 -11.54 -3.53
CA ALA A 59 -0.91 -11.19 -4.85
C ALA A 59 -1.59 -9.95 -5.41
N PHE A 60 -2.92 -9.83 -5.23
CA PHE A 60 -3.66 -8.63 -5.59
C PHE A 60 -3.21 -7.42 -4.76
N GLY A 61 -3.03 -7.60 -3.44
CA GLY A 61 -2.51 -6.56 -2.56
C GLY A 61 -1.12 -6.08 -2.95
N LEU A 62 -0.23 -6.99 -3.34
CA LEU A 62 1.09 -6.64 -3.89
C LEU A 62 0.96 -5.82 -5.17
N ALA A 63 0.09 -6.21 -6.09
CA ALA A 63 -0.13 -5.48 -7.34
C ALA A 63 -0.66 -4.06 -7.08
N VAL A 64 -1.66 -3.92 -6.20
CA VAL A 64 -2.20 -2.61 -5.79
C VAL A 64 -1.15 -1.78 -5.08
N MET A 65 -0.34 -2.38 -4.20
CA MET A 65 0.74 -1.69 -3.51
C MET A 65 1.78 -1.17 -4.50
N VAL A 66 2.21 -1.97 -5.49
CA VAL A 66 3.13 -1.53 -6.54
C VAL A 66 2.52 -0.39 -7.36
N LEU A 67 1.27 -0.53 -7.80
CA LEU A 67 0.58 0.49 -8.58
C LEU A 67 0.50 1.82 -7.82
N LEU A 68 -0.06 1.81 -6.61
CA LEU A 68 -0.31 3.05 -5.86
C LEU A 68 0.99 3.66 -5.31
N ARG A 69 1.92 2.84 -4.80
CA ARG A 69 3.12 3.34 -4.11
C ARG A 69 4.33 3.60 -5.00
N LEU A 70 4.44 2.93 -6.14
CA LEU A 70 5.57 3.10 -7.06
C LEU A 70 5.19 3.81 -8.36
N ILE A 71 3.97 3.61 -8.88
CA ILE A 71 3.56 4.20 -10.15
C ILE A 71 2.79 5.51 -9.94
N CYS A 72 1.76 5.51 -9.09
CA CYS A 72 0.92 6.70 -8.87
C CYS A 72 1.54 7.73 -7.90
N TYR A 73 2.39 7.28 -6.99
CA TYR A 73 3.00 8.12 -5.95
C TYR A 73 3.88 9.25 -6.53
N PHE A 74 4.88 8.91 -7.34
CA PHE A 74 5.87 9.88 -7.82
C PHE A 74 5.25 11.01 -8.66
N PRO A 75 4.32 10.73 -9.61
CA PRO A 75 3.62 11.77 -10.36
C PRO A 75 2.83 12.74 -9.48
N MET A 76 2.37 12.31 -8.29
CA MET A 76 1.64 13.17 -7.35
C MET A 76 2.56 13.92 -6.38
N ALA A 77 3.65 13.30 -5.92
CA ALA A 77 4.53 13.89 -4.92
C ALA A 77 5.30 15.11 -5.45
N VAL A 78 5.77 15.08 -6.69
CA VAL A 78 6.58 16.18 -7.27
C VAL A 78 5.77 17.48 -7.41
N PRO A 79 4.56 17.49 -8.02
CA PRO A 79 3.73 18.70 -8.11
C PRO A 79 3.35 19.26 -6.74
N LEU A 80 3.07 18.41 -5.75
CA LEU A 80 2.75 18.83 -4.39
C LEU A 80 3.91 19.59 -3.73
N VAL A 81 5.13 19.10 -3.89
CA VAL A 81 6.33 19.77 -3.39
C VAL A 81 6.56 21.09 -4.11
N GLN A 82 6.45 21.10 -5.44
CA GLN A 82 6.58 22.34 -6.23
C GLN A 82 5.57 23.40 -5.80
N ARG A 83 4.31 23.01 -5.59
CA ARG A 83 3.26 23.89 -5.09
C ARG A 83 3.58 24.42 -3.68
N ALA A 84 4.10 23.57 -2.78
CA ALA A 84 4.52 24.00 -1.45
C ALA A 84 5.63 25.05 -1.49
N PHE A 85 6.60 24.93 -2.42
CA PHE A 85 7.62 25.96 -2.63
C PHE A 85 7.03 27.30 -3.10
N LEU A 86 6.00 27.26 -3.95
CA LEU A 86 5.36 28.46 -4.51
C LEU A 86 4.41 29.14 -3.53
N GLU A 87 3.56 28.37 -2.82
CA GLU A 87 2.49 28.92 -1.98
C GLU A 87 2.94 29.20 -0.53
N LEU A 88 3.88 28.41 0.00
CA LEU A 88 4.27 28.46 1.42
C LEU A 88 5.73 28.91 1.62
N GLY A 89 6.47 29.10 0.53
CA GLY A 89 7.87 29.55 0.53
C GLY A 89 8.88 28.42 0.74
N THR A 90 10.17 28.79 0.69
CA THR A 90 11.29 27.83 0.60
C THR A 90 11.42 26.92 1.81
N ALA A 91 11.25 27.45 3.03
CA ALA A 91 11.36 26.65 4.26
C ALA A 91 10.27 25.58 4.35
N ALA A 92 9.03 25.92 4.02
CA ALA A 92 7.92 24.98 3.98
C ALA A 92 8.10 23.97 2.83
N GLY A 93 8.55 24.41 1.65
CA GLY A 93 8.87 23.51 0.53
C GLY A 93 9.87 22.41 0.92
N TRP A 94 10.92 22.73 1.66
CA TRP A 94 11.87 21.75 2.19
C TRP A 94 11.26 20.81 3.24
N TYR A 95 10.39 21.34 4.10
CA TYR A 95 9.67 20.54 5.09
C TYR A 95 8.80 19.45 4.43
N PHE A 96 8.18 19.74 3.27
CA PHE A 96 7.40 18.76 2.51
C PHE A 96 8.26 17.89 1.58
N SER A 97 9.35 18.41 1.01
CA SER A 97 10.16 17.69 0.02
C SER A 97 10.87 16.48 0.64
N LEU A 98 11.42 16.60 1.85
CA LEU A 98 12.14 15.52 2.50
C LEU A 98 11.25 14.27 2.76
N PRO A 99 10.09 14.39 3.44
CA PRO A 99 9.23 13.23 3.65
C PRO A 99 8.66 12.70 2.33
N LEU A 100 8.28 13.56 1.38
CA LEU A 100 7.60 13.14 0.15
C LEU A 100 8.55 12.61 -0.93
N LEU A 101 9.79 13.07 -1.03
CA LEU A 101 10.71 12.68 -2.10
C LEU A 101 11.83 11.77 -1.64
N VAL A 102 12.06 11.65 -0.33
CA VAL A 102 13.13 10.80 0.22
C VAL A 102 12.56 9.69 1.09
N VAL A 103 11.88 10.05 2.18
CA VAL A 103 11.47 9.07 3.20
C VAL A 103 10.37 8.12 2.68
N ALA A 104 9.28 8.66 2.15
CA ALA A 104 8.17 7.85 1.67
C ALA A 104 8.53 6.99 0.44
N PRO A 105 9.30 7.46 -0.56
CA PRO A 105 9.82 6.60 -1.62
C PRO A 105 10.66 5.43 -1.10
N ALA A 106 11.58 5.69 -0.16
CA ALA A 106 12.40 4.64 0.44
C ALA A 106 11.52 3.60 1.17
N PHE A 107 10.55 4.07 1.94
CA PHE A 107 9.58 3.20 2.61
C PHE A 107 8.72 2.40 1.62
N ASN A 108 8.25 3.03 0.54
CA ASN A 108 7.43 2.39 -0.49
C ASN A 108 8.21 1.26 -1.19
N VAL A 109 9.45 1.52 -1.60
CA VAL A 109 10.34 0.50 -2.18
C VAL A 109 10.61 -0.63 -1.17
N ALA A 110 10.97 -0.30 0.07
CA ALA A 110 11.20 -1.29 1.11
C ALA A 110 9.96 -2.16 1.35
N SER A 111 8.77 -1.56 1.40
CA SER A 111 7.52 -2.30 1.60
C SER A 111 7.26 -3.34 0.50
N VAL A 112 7.53 -3.00 -0.76
CA VAL A 112 7.44 -3.94 -1.88
C VAL A 112 8.49 -5.04 -1.76
N LEU A 113 9.75 -4.68 -1.47
CA LEU A 113 10.85 -5.64 -1.33
C LEU A 113 10.61 -6.66 -0.22
N PHE A 114 10.01 -6.27 0.90
CA PHE A 114 9.66 -7.18 1.98
C PHE A 114 8.42 -8.04 1.66
N PHE A 115 7.45 -7.50 0.91
CA PHE A 115 6.19 -8.21 0.67
C PHE A 115 6.29 -9.23 -0.48
N VAL A 116 7.08 -8.96 -1.53
CA VAL A 116 7.31 -9.88 -2.65
C VAL A 116 7.72 -11.30 -2.21
N PRO A 117 8.76 -11.50 -1.36
CA PRO A 117 9.17 -12.85 -0.96
C PRO A 117 8.08 -13.57 -0.17
N TYR A 118 7.31 -12.86 0.66
CA TYR A 118 6.18 -13.40 1.40
C TYR A 118 5.09 -13.95 0.45
N VAL A 119 4.63 -13.13 -0.50
CA VAL A 119 3.63 -13.56 -1.50
C VAL A 119 4.15 -14.74 -2.31
N ARG A 120 5.42 -14.69 -2.75
CA ARG A 120 6.04 -15.77 -3.51
C ARG A 120 6.07 -17.09 -2.73
N GLN A 121 6.35 -17.05 -1.44
CA GLN A 121 6.31 -18.25 -0.59
C GLN A 121 4.89 -18.79 -0.45
N GLN A 122 3.89 -17.92 -0.21
CA GLN A 122 2.48 -18.33 -0.13
C GLN A 122 1.99 -19.00 -1.42
N VAL A 123 2.20 -18.35 -2.56
CA VAL A 123 1.77 -18.86 -3.87
C VAL A 123 2.44 -20.20 -4.18
N ARG A 124 3.75 -20.32 -3.92
CA ARG A 124 4.48 -21.59 -4.11
C ARG A 124 3.94 -22.72 -3.25
N ALA A 125 3.62 -22.46 -1.99
CA ALA A 125 3.05 -23.46 -1.09
C ALA A 125 1.71 -24.00 -1.62
N GLN A 126 0.86 -23.13 -2.17
CA GLN A 126 -0.44 -23.53 -2.74
C GLN A 126 -0.28 -24.27 -4.08
N LEU A 127 0.62 -23.81 -4.96
CA LEU A 127 0.85 -24.45 -6.27
C LEU A 127 1.37 -25.90 -6.16
N ARG A 128 2.27 -26.17 -5.21
CA ARG A 128 2.79 -27.54 -5.00
C ARG A 128 1.68 -28.55 -4.72
N ARG A 129 0.61 -28.15 -4.03
CA ARG A 129 -0.54 -29.02 -3.76
C ARG A 129 -1.38 -29.27 -5.01
N ALA A 130 -1.64 -28.24 -5.81
CA ALA A 130 -2.40 -28.39 -7.06
C ALA A 130 -1.74 -29.41 -8.01
N THR A 131 -0.40 -29.42 -8.06
CA THR A 131 0.35 -30.39 -8.86
C THR A 131 0.36 -31.79 -8.23
N HIS A 132 0.36 -31.91 -6.90
CA HIS A 132 0.39 -33.20 -6.20
C HIS A 132 -0.98 -33.90 -6.16
N ASP A 133 -2.08 -33.15 -6.05
CA ASP A 133 -3.46 -33.69 -6.12
C ASP A 133 -3.81 -34.15 -7.55
N GLN A 134 -3.20 -33.58 -8.60
CA GLN A 134 -3.32 -34.07 -9.98
C GLN A 134 -2.55 -35.36 -10.25
N ALA A 135 -1.56 -35.70 -9.42
CA ALA A 135 -0.75 -36.91 -9.55
C ALA A 135 -1.30 -38.10 -8.73
N ALA A 136 -2.36 -37.90 -7.94
CA ALA A 136 -3.02 -38.98 -7.23
C ALA A 136 -3.84 -39.83 -8.22
N PRO A 137 -3.52 -41.12 -8.43
CA PRO A 137 -4.28 -41.95 -9.35
C PRO A 137 -5.71 -42.07 -8.82
N LEU A 138 -6.68 -41.75 -9.69
CA LEU A 138 -8.09 -42.10 -9.47
C LEU A 138 -8.14 -43.60 -9.20
N LYS A 139 -8.32 -43.99 -7.93
CA LYS A 139 -8.79 -45.33 -7.60
C LYS A 139 -10.23 -45.39 -8.07
N LEU A 140 -10.43 -45.91 -9.27
CA LEU A 140 -11.71 -46.38 -9.76
C LEU A 140 -12.09 -47.59 -8.89
N GLU A 141 -12.99 -47.36 -7.92
CA GLU A 141 -13.78 -48.42 -7.29
C GLU A 141 -15.01 -48.73 -8.16
#